data_AF-A0A4V3DA45-F1
#
_entry.id   AF-A0A4V3DA45-F1
#
_cell.length_a   1.000
_cell.length_b   1.000
_cell.length_c   1.000
_cell.angle_alpha   90.00
_cell.angle_beta   90.00
_cell.angle_gamma   90.00
#
_symmetry.space_group_name_H-M   'P 1'
#
loop_
_entity.id
_entity.type
_entity.pdbx_description
1 polymer ?
#
loop_
_entity_poly.entity_id
_entity_poly.type
_entity_poly.pdbx_seq_one_letter_code
_entity_poly.pdbx_strand_id
1 'polypeptide(L)'
;MKLIFTKLAAFGLIAALSAPTHANAADWIESVSIQKNGIDIIPIEVRSNGTEYTSVKTNSHRFIFKLRARAKSGKRIVAAALGTLHATDYFESQGANEWIKRFGGRDVANGTLRTWQLGYEPNIPVSKLHWVGKDPVAQCNALLAQKRQQGSSRFSILNKKQMTTAYAYFKLDAVAARTLKAKNNSWNINSSTQQAASMNYQVQVTCLPSSTASNKISN
;
A
#
# COMPACT_ATOMS: atom_id res chain seq x y z
N MET A 1 -12.79 -77.24 -9.06
CA MET A 1 -11.32 -77.14 -9.26
C MET A 1 -10.89 -75.82 -8.62
N LYS A 2 -10.00 -75.89 -7.62
CA LYS A 2 -9.62 -74.78 -6.72
C LYS A 2 -8.79 -73.72 -7.46
N LEU A 3 -9.16 -72.44 -7.35
CA LEU A 3 -8.30 -71.30 -7.70
C LEU A 3 -7.77 -70.68 -6.41
N ILE A 4 -6.46 -70.79 -6.22
CA ILE A 4 -5.72 -70.32 -5.05
C ILE A 4 -5.14 -68.94 -5.35
N PHE A 5 -5.25 -68.08 -4.33
CA PHE A 5 -4.79 -66.71 -4.21
C PHE A 5 -3.27 -66.49 -4.31
N THR A 6 -2.90 -65.19 -4.31
CA THR A 6 -1.60 -64.54 -4.02
C THR A 6 -0.64 -64.38 -5.21
N LYS A 7 -0.02 -63.21 -5.46
CA LYS A 7 0.59 -62.24 -4.53
C LYS A 7 0.52 -60.78 -5.05
N LEU A 8 0.45 -59.85 -4.10
CA LEU A 8 0.76 -58.42 -4.24
C LEU A 8 2.20 -58.22 -4.72
N ALA A 9 2.41 -57.25 -5.61
CA ALA A 9 3.68 -56.55 -5.76
C ALA A 9 3.42 -55.04 -5.73
N ALA A 10 3.72 -54.42 -4.59
CA ALA A 10 3.65 -52.98 -4.39
C ALA A 10 4.91 -52.34 -5.00
N PHE A 11 4.77 -51.69 -6.15
CA PHE A 11 5.82 -50.82 -6.69
C PHE A 11 5.69 -49.43 -6.05
N GLY A 12 6.58 -49.15 -5.10
CA GLY A 12 6.77 -47.83 -4.54
C GLY A 12 7.42 -46.90 -5.56
N LEU A 13 6.63 -46.00 -6.15
CA LEU A 13 7.15 -44.81 -6.81
C LEU A 13 7.49 -43.77 -5.73
N ILE A 14 8.76 -43.71 -5.35
CA ILE A 14 9.31 -42.55 -4.64
C ILE A 14 9.41 -41.43 -5.68
N ALA A 15 8.38 -40.61 -5.77
CA ALA A 15 8.46 -39.33 -6.46
C ALA A 15 9.40 -38.44 -5.64
N ALA A 16 10.66 -38.36 -6.07
CA ALA A 16 11.57 -37.31 -5.62
C ALA A 16 10.97 -35.97 -6.08
N LEU A 17 10.24 -35.30 -5.18
CA LEU A 17 9.90 -33.89 -5.31
C LEU A 17 11.21 -33.11 -5.25
N SER A 18 11.83 -32.91 -6.41
CA SER A 18 12.79 -31.84 -6.61
C SER A 18 12.05 -30.53 -6.34
N ALA A 19 12.19 -30.04 -5.11
CA ALA A 19 11.78 -28.69 -4.76
C ALA A 19 12.41 -27.74 -5.79
N PRO A 20 11.62 -26.86 -6.44
CA PRO A 20 12.20 -25.83 -7.26
C PRO A 20 13.15 -25.03 -6.37
N THR A 21 14.44 -25.07 -6.68
CA THR A 21 15.37 -24.07 -6.16
C THR A 21 14.87 -22.76 -6.70
N HIS A 22 14.15 -22.00 -5.88
CA HIS A 22 13.93 -20.59 -6.13
C HIS A 22 15.32 -20.00 -6.33
N ALA A 23 15.67 -19.68 -7.58
CA ALA A 23 16.84 -18.89 -7.88
C ALA A 23 16.66 -17.61 -7.04
N ASN A 24 17.42 -17.52 -5.94
CA ASN A 24 17.43 -16.34 -5.10
C ASN A 24 17.82 -15.19 -6.02
N ALA A 25 16.83 -14.36 -6.41
CA ALA A 25 17.08 -13.14 -7.14
C ALA A 25 18.24 -12.46 -6.42
N ALA A 26 19.33 -12.20 -7.15
CA ALA A 26 20.58 -11.80 -6.54
C ALA A 26 20.33 -10.54 -5.70
N ASP A 27 20.30 -10.69 -4.38
CA ASP A 27 19.83 -9.67 -3.47
C ASP A 27 20.83 -8.51 -3.44
N TRP A 28 20.65 -7.52 -4.31
CA TRP A 28 21.57 -6.37 -4.47
C TRP A 28 21.19 -5.18 -3.60
N ILE A 29 20.08 -5.29 -2.88
CA ILE A 29 19.53 -4.25 -2.02
C ILE A 29 19.64 -4.76 -0.58
N GLU A 30 20.18 -3.94 0.32
CA GLU A 30 20.32 -4.29 1.74
C GLU A 30 19.03 -3.99 2.50
N SER A 31 18.34 -2.92 2.13
CA SER A 31 17.12 -2.50 2.81
C SER A 31 16.31 -1.55 1.94
N VAL A 32 14.99 -1.70 2.00
CA VAL A 32 14.01 -0.72 1.52
C VAL A 32 13.09 -0.39 2.68
N SER A 33 12.76 0.88 2.88
CA SER A 33 11.86 1.30 3.93
C SER A 33 11.03 2.49 3.51
N ILE A 34 9.75 2.43 3.87
CA ILE A 34 8.79 3.51 3.78
C ILE A 34 8.30 3.82 5.19
N GLN A 35 8.34 5.09 5.56
CA GLN A 35 7.93 5.55 6.89
C GLN A 35 7.05 6.78 6.78
N LYS A 36 6.10 6.91 7.71
CA LYS A 36 5.38 8.17 7.94
C LYS A 36 6.35 9.21 8.47
N ASN A 37 6.32 10.42 7.90
CA ASN A 37 7.25 11.48 8.25
C ASN A 37 6.52 12.75 8.72
N GLY A 38 5.70 12.64 9.77
CA GLY A 38 4.95 13.77 10.31
C GLY A 38 3.57 13.37 10.82
N ILE A 39 2.75 14.39 11.12
CA ILE A 39 1.36 14.25 11.54
C ILE A 39 0.47 14.71 10.38
N ASP A 40 -0.54 13.90 10.03
CA ASP A 40 -1.56 14.35 9.08
C ASP A 40 -2.50 15.29 9.80
N ILE A 41 -2.54 16.54 9.36
CA ILE A 41 -3.31 17.59 10.03
C ILE A 41 -4.76 17.59 9.55
N ILE A 42 -5.03 17.08 8.33
CA ILE A 42 -6.34 17.20 7.67
C ILE A 42 -6.97 15.80 7.55
N PRO A 43 -8.04 15.50 8.30
CA PRO A 43 -8.71 14.21 8.20
C PRO A 43 -9.46 14.04 6.88
N ILE A 44 -9.72 12.80 6.49
CA ILE A 44 -10.66 12.48 5.41
C ILE A 44 -12.07 12.62 5.93
N GLU A 45 -12.87 13.46 5.29
CA GLU A 45 -14.24 13.73 5.67
C GLU A 45 -15.23 12.81 4.95
N VAL A 46 -16.19 12.27 5.68
CA VAL A 46 -17.26 11.40 5.17
C VAL A 46 -18.62 12.02 5.48
N ARG A 47 -19.49 12.14 4.48
CA ARG A 47 -20.86 12.67 4.62
C ARG A 47 -21.83 11.59 5.09
N SER A 48 -22.86 12.03 5.81
CA SER A 48 -24.04 11.24 6.12
C SER A 48 -25.30 11.79 5.47
N ASN A 49 -26.28 10.92 5.25
CA ASN A 49 -27.61 11.27 4.72
C ASN A 49 -28.70 11.30 5.81
N GLY A 50 -28.31 11.26 7.09
CA GLY A 50 -29.25 11.19 8.22
C GLY A 50 -29.68 9.78 8.62
N THR A 51 -29.37 8.77 7.80
CA THR A 51 -29.55 7.34 8.13
C THR A 51 -28.20 6.66 8.37
N GLU A 52 -27.22 6.93 7.52
CA GLU A 52 -25.89 6.34 7.55
C GLU A 52 -24.86 7.28 6.90
N TYR A 53 -23.60 6.87 6.89
CA TYR A 53 -22.53 7.51 6.15
C TYR A 53 -22.45 6.94 4.73
N THR A 54 -22.36 7.80 3.71
CA THR A 54 -22.58 7.39 2.32
C THR A 54 -21.45 7.70 1.36
N SER A 55 -20.69 8.77 1.59
CA SER A 55 -19.71 9.24 0.60
C SER A 55 -18.55 9.98 1.23
N VAL A 56 -17.37 9.82 0.66
CA VAL A 56 -16.20 10.62 1.01
C VAL A 56 -16.35 12.01 0.37
N LYS A 57 -16.23 13.08 1.18
CA LYS A 57 -16.21 14.48 0.73
C LYS A 57 -14.81 14.92 0.31
N THR A 58 -13.78 14.39 0.97
CA THR A 58 -12.39 14.72 0.68
C THR A 58 -11.94 14.10 -0.65
N ASN A 59 -11.58 14.93 -1.63
CA ASN A 59 -11.17 14.46 -2.96
C ASN A 59 -9.72 13.97 -2.98
N SER A 60 -8.83 14.59 -2.21
CA SER A 60 -7.41 14.24 -2.12
C SER A 60 -6.90 14.40 -0.70
N HIS A 61 -5.86 13.65 -0.36
CA HIS A 61 -5.20 13.71 0.94
C HIS A 61 -3.69 13.87 0.73
N ARG A 62 -3.08 14.76 1.51
CA ARG A 62 -1.63 14.94 1.52
C ARG A 62 -1.02 13.89 2.44
N PHE A 63 -0.18 13.04 1.87
CA PHE A 63 0.60 12.07 2.64
C PHE A 63 2.02 12.60 2.83
N ILE A 64 2.65 12.26 3.95
CA ILE A 64 4.03 12.68 4.22
C ILE A 64 4.88 11.43 4.48
N PHE A 65 5.84 11.19 3.59
CA PHE A 65 6.70 10.00 3.61
C PHE A 65 8.17 10.34 3.82
N LYS A 66 8.87 9.41 4.46
CA LYS A 66 10.32 9.25 4.36
C LYS A 66 10.60 7.93 3.66
N LEU A 67 11.15 8.05 2.46
CA LEU A 67 11.50 6.94 1.58
C LEU A 67 13.00 6.67 1.72
N ARG A 68 13.39 5.40 1.76
CA ARG A 68 14.80 5.01 1.79
C ARG A 68 15.02 3.67 1.10
N ALA A 69 16.09 3.60 0.33
CA ALA A 69 16.63 2.35 -0.20
C ALA A 69 18.16 2.36 -0.09
N ARG A 70 18.75 1.20 0.19
CA ARG A 70 20.21 1.05 0.31
C ARG A 70 20.66 -0.17 -0.46
N ALA A 71 21.57 0.02 -1.40
CA ALA A 71 22.17 -1.06 -2.18
C ALA A 71 23.38 -1.68 -1.46
N LYS A 72 23.72 -2.92 -1.82
CA LYS A 72 24.97 -3.58 -1.40
C LYS A 72 26.21 -2.87 -1.99
N SER A 73 27.38 -3.17 -1.43
CA SER A 73 28.64 -2.65 -1.96
C SER A 73 28.82 -3.00 -3.45
N GLY A 74 29.39 -2.07 -4.23
CA GLY A 74 29.51 -2.20 -5.69
C GLY A 74 28.21 -2.04 -6.49
N LYS A 75 27.08 -1.79 -5.83
CA LYS A 75 25.76 -1.52 -6.43
C LYS A 75 25.29 -0.10 -6.12
N ARG A 76 24.28 0.36 -6.86
CA ARG A 76 23.67 1.69 -6.74
C ARG A 76 22.17 1.61 -6.89
N ILE A 77 21.44 2.45 -6.16
CA ILE A 77 20.00 2.63 -6.35
C ILE A 77 19.82 3.50 -7.59
N VAL A 78 19.11 2.99 -8.60
CA VAL A 78 18.97 3.64 -9.92
C VAL A 78 17.55 4.06 -10.25
N ALA A 79 16.57 3.55 -9.50
CA ALA A 79 15.17 3.89 -9.62
C ALA A 79 14.39 3.46 -8.39
N ALA A 80 13.20 4.03 -8.21
CA ALA A 80 12.23 3.57 -7.24
C ALA A 80 10.80 3.88 -7.72
N ALA A 81 9.80 3.20 -7.19
CA ALA A 81 8.39 3.49 -7.41
C ALA A 81 7.62 3.42 -6.09
N LEU A 82 6.86 4.48 -5.80
CA LEU A 82 5.93 4.53 -4.67
C LEU A 82 4.51 4.45 -5.21
N GLY A 83 3.69 3.53 -4.71
CA GLY A 83 2.32 3.35 -5.18
C GLY A 83 1.38 2.84 -4.11
N THR A 84 0.10 2.85 -4.43
CA THR A 84 -0.99 2.47 -3.51
C THR A 84 -1.38 1.00 -3.58
N LEU A 85 -0.68 0.17 -4.39
CA LEU A 85 -1.06 -1.21 -4.67
C LEU A 85 0.07 -2.21 -4.43
N HIS A 86 -0.28 -3.48 -4.23
CA HIS A 86 0.70 -4.57 -4.10
C HIS A 86 1.55 -4.75 -5.36
N ALA A 87 0.98 -4.52 -6.54
CA ALA A 87 1.65 -4.55 -7.85
C ALA A 87 2.40 -3.24 -8.18
N THR A 88 2.83 -2.48 -7.17
CA THR A 88 3.69 -1.31 -7.41
C THR A 88 5.08 -1.80 -7.76
N ASP A 89 5.37 -1.98 -9.05
CA ASP A 89 6.68 -2.38 -9.56
C ASP A 89 7.19 -1.33 -10.56
N TYR A 90 8.47 -0.96 -10.48
CA TYR A 90 9.01 0.16 -11.27
C TYR A 90 8.88 -0.06 -12.77
N PHE A 91 9.12 -1.29 -13.25
CA PHE A 91 9.13 -1.64 -14.67
C PHE A 91 7.74 -1.95 -15.24
N GLU A 92 6.74 -2.20 -14.41
CA GLU A 92 5.39 -2.54 -14.88
C GLU A 92 4.62 -1.29 -15.29
N SER A 93 3.66 -1.43 -16.21
CA SER A 93 2.78 -0.33 -16.59
C SER A 93 1.73 -0.07 -15.51
N GLN A 94 1.20 1.15 -15.49
CA GLN A 94 0.19 1.56 -14.52
C GLN A 94 -1.21 1.41 -15.13
N GLY A 95 -2.14 0.83 -14.37
CA GLY A 95 -3.57 0.82 -14.70
C GLY A 95 -4.25 2.18 -14.49
N ALA A 96 -5.38 2.42 -15.16
CA ALA A 96 -6.07 3.72 -15.12
C ALA A 96 -6.49 4.20 -13.71
N ASN A 97 -6.80 3.25 -12.83
CA ASN A 97 -7.28 3.52 -11.46
C ASN A 97 -6.17 3.53 -10.40
N GLU A 98 -4.93 3.40 -10.83
CA GLU A 98 -3.81 3.27 -9.91
C GLU A 98 -3.17 4.64 -9.67
N TRP A 99 -2.48 4.77 -8.54
CA TRP A 99 -1.54 5.85 -8.32
C TRP A 99 -0.16 5.28 -8.07
N ILE A 100 0.80 5.69 -8.91
CA ILE A 100 2.22 5.37 -8.75
C ILE A 100 3.05 6.60 -9.11
N LYS A 101 4.03 6.90 -8.26
CA LYS A 101 5.09 7.86 -8.54
C LYS A 101 6.38 7.08 -8.78
N ARG A 102 6.89 7.15 -10.00
CA ARG A 102 8.23 6.65 -10.35
C ARG A 102 9.27 7.74 -10.10
N PHE A 103 10.39 7.33 -9.52
CA PHE A 103 11.59 8.10 -9.25
C PHE A 103 12.72 7.53 -10.11
N GLY A 104 13.33 8.37 -10.93
CA GLY A 104 14.43 8.00 -11.81
C GLY A 104 15.30 9.21 -12.12
N GLY A 105 16.47 8.99 -12.73
CA GLY A 105 17.39 10.08 -13.07
C GLY A 105 17.74 10.92 -11.85
N ARG A 106 17.46 12.24 -11.90
CA ARG A 106 17.81 13.18 -10.82
C ARG A 106 17.14 12.87 -9.48
N ASP A 107 15.93 12.29 -9.49
CA ASP A 107 15.20 11.93 -8.27
C ASP A 107 15.99 10.95 -7.38
N VAL A 108 16.85 10.14 -8.00
CA VAL A 108 17.72 9.14 -7.38
C VAL A 108 19.21 9.46 -7.61
N ALA A 109 19.54 10.75 -7.75
CA ALA A 109 20.89 11.26 -7.96
C ALA A 109 21.63 10.58 -9.13
N ASN A 110 20.91 10.33 -10.24
CA ASN A 110 21.41 9.68 -11.46
C ASN A 110 22.11 8.34 -11.20
N GLY A 111 21.65 7.57 -10.22
CA GLY A 111 22.25 6.27 -9.91
C GLY A 111 23.66 6.33 -9.32
N THR A 112 24.08 7.49 -8.80
CA THR A 112 25.43 7.66 -8.21
C THR A 112 25.49 7.21 -6.76
N LEU A 113 24.36 7.15 -6.06
CA LEU A 113 24.28 6.87 -4.64
C LEU A 113 24.06 5.38 -4.34
N ARG A 114 24.79 4.87 -3.33
CA ARG A 114 24.50 3.56 -2.73
C ARG A 114 23.24 3.61 -1.87
N THR A 115 23.02 4.73 -1.18
CA THR A 115 21.83 4.94 -0.34
C THR A 115 21.05 6.12 -0.90
N TRP A 116 19.80 5.88 -1.26
CA TRP A 116 18.85 6.91 -1.66
C TRP A 116 17.86 7.15 -0.51
N GLN A 117 17.61 8.42 -0.20
CA GLN A 117 16.65 8.85 0.80
C GLN A 117 15.91 10.09 0.29
N LEU A 118 14.60 10.13 0.50
CA LEU A 118 13.76 11.23 0.05
C LEU A 118 12.62 11.48 1.04
N GLY A 119 12.44 12.73 1.45
CA GLY A 119 11.17 13.20 2.02
C GLY A 119 10.20 13.52 0.89
N TYR A 120 8.99 12.95 0.89
CA TYR A 120 8.05 13.11 -0.21
C TYR A 120 6.63 13.37 0.30
N GLU A 121 5.98 14.40 -0.26
CA GLU A 121 4.68 14.91 0.19
C GLU A 121 3.62 14.96 -0.94
N PRO A 122 3.15 13.81 -1.47
CA PRO A 122 2.18 13.83 -2.55
C PRO A 122 0.77 14.17 -2.06
N ASN A 123 0.04 14.93 -2.87
CA ASN A 123 -1.41 15.02 -2.79
C ASN A 123 -2.02 13.90 -3.66
N ILE A 124 -2.58 12.87 -3.01
CA ILE A 124 -3.09 11.68 -3.70
C ILE A 124 -4.62 11.74 -3.71
N PRO A 125 -5.29 11.55 -4.86
CA PRO A 125 -6.75 11.42 -4.91
C PRO A 125 -7.22 10.26 -4.04
N VAL A 126 -8.22 10.49 -3.19
CA VAL A 126 -8.75 9.46 -2.27
C VAL A 126 -9.35 8.28 -3.05
N SER A 127 -9.89 8.54 -4.25
CA SER A 127 -10.39 7.50 -5.16
C SER A 127 -9.31 6.55 -5.69
N LYS A 128 -8.03 6.91 -5.59
CA LYS A 128 -6.89 6.07 -6.02
C LYS A 128 -6.20 5.37 -4.85
N LEU A 129 -6.69 5.55 -3.63
CA LEU A 129 -6.16 4.87 -2.45
C LEU A 129 -6.72 3.45 -2.37
N HIS A 130 -5.85 2.51 -2.03
CA HIS A 130 -6.27 1.17 -1.67
C HIS A 130 -6.36 1.07 -0.15
N TRP A 131 -7.54 0.72 0.36
CA TRP A 131 -7.78 0.62 1.79
C TRP A 131 -7.53 -0.79 2.30
N VAL A 132 -6.84 -0.90 3.44
CA VAL A 132 -6.66 -2.16 4.14
C VAL A 132 -7.80 -2.33 5.15
N GLY A 133 -8.59 -3.38 4.96
CA GLY A 133 -9.78 -3.62 5.77
C GLY A 133 -10.95 -2.74 5.32
N LYS A 134 -11.50 -1.92 6.22
CA LYS A 134 -12.63 -1.04 5.91
C LYS A 134 -12.14 0.31 5.38
N ASP A 135 -12.75 0.76 4.29
CA ASP A 135 -12.60 2.12 3.77
C ASP A 135 -13.20 3.18 4.74
N PRO A 136 -12.99 4.49 4.51
CA PRO A 136 -13.50 5.54 5.39
C PRO A 136 -15.02 5.52 5.61
N VAL A 137 -15.81 5.18 4.59
CA VAL A 137 -17.28 5.12 4.69
C VAL A 137 -17.68 3.94 5.57
N ALA A 138 -17.11 2.76 5.31
CA ALA A 138 -17.34 1.56 6.09
C ALA A 138 -16.85 1.71 7.53
N GLN A 139 -15.77 2.44 7.78
CA GLN A 139 -15.31 2.76 9.14
C GLN A 139 -16.31 3.64 9.90
N CYS A 140 -16.83 4.69 9.26
CA CYS A 140 -17.85 5.54 9.88
C CYS A 140 -19.15 4.77 10.17
N ASN A 141 -19.57 3.88 9.27
CA ASN A 141 -20.74 3.03 9.50
C ASN A 141 -20.51 1.96 10.58
N ALA A 142 -19.30 1.42 10.68
CA ALA A 142 -18.93 0.53 11.77
C ALA A 142 -18.99 1.25 13.13
N LEU A 143 -18.50 2.50 13.19
CA LEU A 143 -18.60 3.33 14.39
C LEU A 143 -20.06 3.63 14.76
N LEU A 144 -20.90 3.95 13.76
CA LEU A 144 -22.35 4.14 13.97
C LEU A 144 -22.98 2.89 14.59
N ALA A 145 -22.72 1.71 14.02
CA ALA A 145 -23.25 0.44 14.53
C ALA A 145 -22.77 0.15 15.96
N GLN A 146 -21.47 0.33 16.23
CA GLN A 146 -20.89 0.16 17.57
C GLN A 146 -21.55 1.08 18.59
N LYS A 147 -21.72 2.37 18.28
CA LYS A 147 -22.36 3.34 19.18
C LYS A 147 -23.84 3.03 19.42
N ARG A 148 -24.54 2.49 18.42
CA ARG A 148 -25.92 2.01 18.58
C ARG A 148 -26.01 0.80 19.49
N GLN A 149 -25.08 -0.15 19.39
CA GLN A 149 -24.99 -1.28 20.31
C GLN A 149 -24.71 -0.83 21.75
N GLN A 150 -24.02 0.31 21.93
CA GLN A 150 -23.80 0.96 23.22
C GLN A 150 -25.01 1.79 23.71
N GLY A 151 -26.18 1.71 23.05
CA GLY A 151 -27.40 2.38 23.46
C GLY A 151 -27.57 3.82 22.97
N SER A 152 -26.63 4.36 22.18
CA SER A 152 -26.79 5.69 21.60
C SER A 152 -27.81 5.67 20.46
N SER A 153 -28.72 6.65 20.43
CA SER A 153 -29.66 6.80 19.32
C SER A 153 -28.93 7.21 18.03
N ARG A 154 -29.42 6.72 16.89
CA ARG A 154 -28.89 7.09 15.56
C ARG A 154 -28.80 8.61 15.37
N PHE A 155 -29.85 9.32 15.79
CA PHE A 155 -29.92 10.78 15.69
C PHE A 155 -28.84 11.48 16.52
N SER A 156 -28.59 11.02 17.76
CA SER A 156 -27.53 11.57 18.62
C SER A 156 -26.14 11.43 17.99
N ILE A 157 -25.90 10.31 17.30
CA ILE A 157 -24.63 10.02 16.64
C ILE A 157 -24.47 10.86 15.37
N LEU A 158 -25.47 10.85 14.48
CA LEU A 158 -25.41 11.52 13.17
C LEU A 158 -25.57 13.04 13.24
N ASN A 159 -25.86 13.62 14.40
CA ASN A 159 -25.87 15.07 14.60
C ASN A 159 -24.56 15.63 15.16
N LYS A 160 -23.59 14.77 15.44
CA LYS A 160 -22.30 15.17 15.99
C LYS A 160 -21.17 14.71 15.08
N LYS A 161 -20.10 15.48 15.02
CA LYS A 161 -18.85 15.01 14.40
C LYS A 161 -18.33 13.81 15.20
N GLN A 162 -18.02 12.74 14.49
CA GLN A 162 -17.34 11.57 15.06
C GLN A 162 -15.99 11.39 14.39
N MET A 163 -15.05 10.76 15.10
CA MET A 163 -13.72 10.46 14.58
C MET A 163 -13.48 8.96 14.58
N THR A 164 -12.83 8.47 13.54
CA THR A 164 -12.33 7.10 13.43
C THR A 164 -11.03 7.12 12.61
N THR A 165 -10.48 5.95 12.31
CA THR A 165 -9.25 5.82 11.53
C THR A 165 -9.41 4.76 10.45
N ALA A 166 -8.83 5.02 9.28
CA ALA A 166 -8.71 4.06 8.18
C ALA A 166 -7.22 3.86 7.84
N TYR A 167 -6.90 2.79 7.11
CA TYR A 167 -5.52 2.45 6.76
C TYR A 167 -5.38 2.38 5.24
N ALA A 168 -4.56 3.24 4.66
CA ALA A 168 -4.24 3.22 3.24
C ALA A 168 -2.94 2.43 2.99
N TYR A 169 -2.95 1.50 2.04
CA TYR A 169 -1.78 0.71 1.69
C TYR A 169 -0.81 1.51 0.81
N PHE A 170 0.49 1.36 1.08
CA PHE A 170 1.55 1.85 0.21
C PHE A 170 2.65 0.82 0.05
N LYS A 171 3.22 0.73 -1.15
CA LYS A 171 4.42 -0.05 -1.46
C LYS A 171 5.47 0.86 -2.09
N LEU A 172 6.70 0.75 -1.60
CA LEU A 172 7.90 1.32 -2.21
C LEU A 172 8.70 0.18 -2.82
N ASP A 173 8.82 0.16 -4.13
CA ASP A 173 9.73 -0.70 -4.88
C ASP A 173 11.01 0.08 -5.22
N ALA A 174 12.17 -0.53 -5.02
CA ALA A 174 13.47 0.07 -5.31
C ALA A 174 14.27 -0.81 -6.26
N VAL A 175 14.95 -0.17 -7.21
CA VAL A 175 15.76 -0.84 -8.24
C VAL A 175 17.23 -0.56 -7.99
N ALA A 176 18.05 -1.60 -7.95
CA ALA A 176 19.49 -1.49 -7.90
C ALA A 176 20.16 -2.05 -9.14
N ALA A 177 21.25 -1.41 -9.56
CA ALA A 177 22.12 -1.90 -10.64
C ALA A 177 23.60 -1.92 -10.20
N ARG A 178 24.44 -2.58 -10.98
CA ARG A 178 25.90 -2.54 -10.80
C ARG A 178 26.42 -1.12 -11.04
N THR A 179 27.45 -0.70 -10.30
CA THR A 179 27.99 0.68 -10.37
C THR A 179 28.31 1.14 -11.80
N LEU A 180 28.96 0.30 -12.62
CA LEU A 180 29.28 0.65 -14.01
C LEU A 180 28.03 0.85 -14.87
N LYS A 181 27.01 0.00 -14.69
CA LYS A 181 25.74 0.09 -15.42
C LYS A 181 24.94 1.32 -15.00
N ALA A 182 24.95 1.63 -13.71
CA ALA A 182 24.35 2.85 -13.16
C ALA A 182 25.04 4.11 -13.71
N LYS A 183 26.38 4.18 -13.64
CA LYS A 183 27.17 5.32 -14.14
C LYS A 183 26.95 5.59 -15.63
N ASN A 184 26.87 4.52 -16.44
CA ASN A 184 26.70 4.63 -17.88
C ASN A 184 25.23 4.65 -18.31
N ASN A 185 24.28 4.73 -17.36
CA ASN A 185 22.84 4.67 -17.59
C ASN A 185 22.40 3.52 -18.54
N SER A 186 23.06 2.36 -18.42
CA SER A 186 22.86 1.18 -19.29
C SER A 186 22.21 0.01 -18.56
N TRP A 187 21.50 0.32 -17.48
CA TRP A 187 20.74 -0.63 -16.68
C TRP A 187 19.32 -0.78 -17.24
N ASN A 188 18.72 -1.94 -17.03
CA ASN A 188 17.38 -2.31 -17.47
C ASN A 188 16.85 -3.45 -16.57
N ILE A 189 15.64 -3.95 -16.84
CA ILE A 189 15.03 -5.05 -16.06
C ILE A 189 15.92 -6.29 -15.95
N ASN A 190 16.67 -6.64 -17.00
CA ASN A 190 17.54 -7.83 -17.04
C ASN A 190 18.89 -7.63 -16.34
N SER A 191 19.25 -6.39 -16.00
CA SER A 191 20.55 -6.03 -15.41
C SER A 191 20.41 -5.27 -14.09
N SER A 192 19.24 -5.41 -13.47
CA SER A 192 18.90 -4.81 -12.18
C SER A 192 18.20 -5.83 -11.29
N THR A 193 18.06 -5.47 -10.01
CA THR A 193 17.27 -6.22 -9.03
C THR A 193 16.30 -5.26 -8.37
N GLN A 194 15.11 -5.77 -8.08
CA GLN A 194 14.07 -5.07 -7.33
C GLN A 194 13.95 -5.63 -5.92
N GLN A 195 13.63 -4.76 -4.98
CA GLN A 195 13.20 -5.13 -3.64
C GLN A 195 12.17 -4.09 -3.20
N ALA A 196 11.16 -4.54 -2.48
CA ALA A 196 10.09 -3.68 -2.01
C ALA A 196 9.93 -3.71 -0.50
N ALA A 197 9.36 -2.64 0.03
CA ALA A 197 8.79 -2.56 1.36
C ALA A 197 7.38 -1.97 1.28
N SER A 198 6.52 -2.34 2.22
CA SER A 198 5.16 -1.81 2.28
C SER A 198 4.82 -1.27 3.67
N MET A 199 3.77 -0.46 3.73
CA MET A 199 3.20 0.01 4.98
C MET A 199 1.69 0.24 4.86
N ASN A 200 1.02 0.18 6.01
CA ASN A 200 -0.35 0.62 6.17
C ASN A 200 -0.33 1.99 6.84
N TYR A 201 -0.65 3.02 6.08
CA TYR A 201 -0.66 4.41 6.54
C TYR A 201 -1.98 4.71 7.23
N GLN A 202 -1.93 4.95 8.53
CA GLN A 202 -3.10 5.33 9.31
C GLN A 202 -3.51 6.77 8.99
N VAL A 203 -4.77 6.94 8.57
CA VAL A 203 -5.39 8.22 8.22
C VAL A 203 -6.54 8.49 9.18
N GLN A 204 -6.61 9.70 9.71
CA GLN A 204 -7.77 10.13 10.49
C GLN A 204 -8.98 10.35 9.59
N VAL A 205 -10.14 9.88 10.04
CA VAL A 205 -11.41 10.01 9.33
C VAL A 205 -12.40 10.76 10.20
N THR A 206 -12.97 11.84 9.67
CA THR A 206 -14.05 12.59 10.29
C THR A 206 -15.38 12.20 9.66
N CYS A 207 -16.25 11.60 10.47
CA CYS A 207 -17.60 11.28 10.08
C CYS A 207 -18.49 12.51 10.35
N LEU A 208 -18.91 13.19 9.29
CA LEU A 208 -19.62 14.45 9.35
C LEU A 208 -21.11 14.26 9.72
N PRO A 209 -21.69 15.19 10.49
CA PRO A 209 -23.10 15.16 10.80
C PRO A 209 -23.96 15.29 9.54
N SER A 210 -25.22 14.90 9.65
CA SER A 210 -26.19 15.01 8.57
C SER A 210 -26.43 16.47 8.23
N SER A 211 -26.39 16.81 6.93
CA SER A 211 -26.70 18.17 6.44
C SER A 211 -28.12 18.62 6.82
N THR A 212 -29.04 17.68 7.03
CA THR A 212 -30.41 17.94 7.52
C THR A 212 -30.44 18.53 8.93
N ALA A 213 -29.40 18.33 9.74
CA ALA A 213 -29.28 18.90 11.08
C ALA A 213 -28.70 20.33 11.07
N SER A 214 -27.93 20.70 10.04
CA SER A 214 -27.28 22.02 9.97
C SER A 214 -28.26 23.16 9.62
N ASN A 215 -29.42 22.85 9.05
CA ASN A 215 -30.44 23.83 8.66
C ASN A 215 -31.49 24.11 9.75
N LYS A 216 -31.41 23.46 10.93
CA LYS A 216 -32.38 23.67 12.02
C LYS A 216 -31.93 24.68 13.10
N ILE A 217 -30.75 25.29 12.96
CA ILE A 217 -30.20 26.24 13.96
C ILE A 217 -29.88 27.61 13.33
N SER A 218 -30.49 27.94 12.18
CA SER A 218 -30.25 29.19 11.45
C SER A 218 -31.54 29.95 11.14
N ASN A 219 -32.48 30.01 12.09
CA ASN A 219 -33.60 30.95 12.09
C ASN A 219 -33.77 31.51 13.51
#